data_AF-A0A5K0X9Z9-F1
#
_entry.id   AF-A0A5K0X9Z9-F1
#
_cell.length_a   1.000
_cell.length_b   1.000
_cell.length_c   1.000
_cell.angle_alpha   90.00
_cell.angle_beta   90.00
_cell.angle_gamma   90.00
#
_symmetry.space_group_name_H-M   'P 1'
#
loop_
_entity.id
_entity.type
_entity.pdbx_description
1 polymer ?
#
loop_
_entity_poly.entity_id
_entity_poly.type
_entity_poly.pdbx_seq_one_letter_code
_entity_poly.pdbx_strand_id
1 'polypeptide(L)' 'IWVYGDSFQSMLVAVVIPNEEHTKEWGELNGHVNSFIELCALPQLKKHILLELKSAADKNK' A
#
# COMPACT_ATOMS: atom_id res chain seq x y z
N ILE A 1 -2.36 2.20 -8.73
CA ILE A 1 -2.36 0.74 -8.51
C ILE A 1 -2.33 0.09 -9.88
N TRP A 2 -1.48 -0.91 -10.06
CA TRP A 2 -1.45 -1.70 -11.30
C TRP A 2 -1.99 -3.10 -10.99
N VAL A 3 -3.02 -3.53 -11.70
CA VAL A 3 -3.62 -4.87 -11.53
C VAL A 3 -3.26 -5.70 -12.76
N TYR A 4 -2.60 -6.83 -12.52
CA TYR A 4 -2.27 -7.81 -13.54
C TYR A 4 -3.18 -9.04 -13.38
N GLY A 5 -3.80 -9.44 -14.48
CA GLY A 5 -4.57 -10.67 -14.60
C GLY A 5 -4.11 -11.44 -15.83
N ASP A 6 -3.73 -12.69 -15.63
CA ASP A 6 -3.41 -13.65 -16.69
C ASP A 6 -4.57 -14.65 -16.77
N SER A 7 -5.15 -14.84 -17.96
CA SER A 7 -6.27 -15.76 -18.17
C SER A 7 -5.96 -17.22 -17.82
N PHE A 8 -4.68 -17.59 -17.73
CA PHE A 8 -4.23 -18.91 -17.31
C PHE A 8 -3.94 -19.01 -15.80
N GLN A 9 -3.93 -17.89 -15.07
CA GLN A 9 -3.69 -17.86 -13.63
C GLN A 9 -4.99 -17.51 -12.90
N SER A 10 -5.40 -18.38 -11.96
CA SER A 10 -6.62 -18.16 -11.16
C SER A 10 -6.43 -17.15 -10.03
N MET A 11 -5.51 -16.19 -10.17
CA MET A 11 -5.20 -15.19 -9.16
C MET A 11 -4.96 -13.81 -9.78
N LEU A 12 -5.54 -12.79 -9.16
CA LEU A 12 -5.26 -11.40 -9.47
C LEU A 12 -4.07 -10.92 -8.64
N VAL A 13 -3.09 -10.32 -9.30
CA VAL A 13 -1.93 -9.72 -8.63
C VAL A 13 -2.01 -8.21 -8.77
N ALA A 14 -2.01 -7.50 -7.65
CA ALA A 14 -1.95 -6.04 -7.62
C ALA A 14 -0.58 -5.59 -7.13
N VAL A 15 0.07 -4.70 -7.90
CA VAL A 15 1.31 -4.04 -7.51
C VAL A 15 0.99 -2.63 -7.06
N VAL A 16 1.39 -2.31 -5.83
CA VAL A 16 1.20 -0.99 -5.21
C VAL A 16 2.56 -0.34 -5.05
N ILE A 17 2.67 0.89 -5.56
CA ILE A 17 3.85 1.75 -5.38
C ILE A 17 3.37 2.93 -4.53
N PRO A 18 3.76 2.99 -3.24
CA PRO A 18 3.42 4.12 -2.38
C PRO A 18 4.06 5.41 -2.90
N ASN A 19 3.37 6.53 -2.74
CA ASN A 19 3.97 7.84 -3.00
C ASN A 19 4.96 8.17 -1.86
N GLU A 20 6.16 8.61 -2.21
CA GLU A 20 7.24 8.83 -1.25
C GLU A 20 6.92 9.90 -0.20
N GLU A 21 6.32 11.02 -0.61
CA GLU A 21 5.98 12.14 0.28
C GLU A 21 4.95 11.71 1.31
N HIS A 22 3.82 11.14 0.86
CA HIS A 22 2.76 10.65 1.75
C HIS A 22 3.22 9.50 2.64
N THR A 23 4.16 8.66 2.16
CA THR A 23 4.70 7.57 2.97
C THR A 23 5.58 8.08 4.10
N LYS A 24 6.38 9.12 3.83
CA LYS A 24 7.20 9.78 4.85
C LYS A 24 6.33 10.53 5.86
N GLU A 25 5.32 11.26 5.41
CA GLU A 25 4.35 11.93 6.28
C GLU A 25 3.64 10.92 7.20
N TRP A 26 3.17 9.81 6.65
CA TRP A 26 2.61 8.72 7.44
C TRP A 26 3.64 8.17 8.44
N GLY A 27 4.90 7.99 8.01
CA GLY A 27 5.99 7.53 8.87
C GLY A 27 6.19 8.45 10.07
N GLU A 28 6.34 9.76 9.83
CA GLU A 28 6.51 10.78 10.87
C GLU A 28 5.35 10.78 11.88
N LEU A 29 4.11 10.71 11.39
CA LEU A 29 2.91 10.65 12.23
C LEU A 29 2.85 9.37 13.09
N ASN A 30 3.47 8.28 12.65
CA ASN A 30 3.53 7.01 13.36
C ASN A 30 4.85 6.79 14.12
N GLY A 31 5.70 7.83 14.22
CA GLY A 31 6.97 7.77 14.96
C GLY A 31 8.09 7.04 14.23
N HIS A 32 7.99 6.87 12.91
CA HIS A 32 9.00 6.26 12.05
C HIS A 32 9.70 7.35 11.21
N VAL A 33 10.93 7.71 11.58
CA VAL A 33 11.77 8.65 10.81
C VAL A 33 12.86 7.86 10.11
N ASN A 34 12.46 7.17 9.04
CA ASN A 34 13.31 6.27 8.28
C ASN A 34 13.31 6.65 6.80
N SER A 35 14.25 6.08 6.04
CA SER A 35 14.25 6.22 4.59
C SER A 35 12.98 5.63 3.98
N PHE A 36 12.59 6.10 2.79
CA PHE A 36 11.39 5.59 2.09
C PHE A 36 11.41 4.06 1.90
N ILE A 37 12.59 3.50 1.59
CA ILE A 37 12.76 2.06 1.39
C ILE A 37 12.51 1.30 2.70
N GLU A 38 13.04 1.79 3.82
CA GLU A 38 12.82 1.19 5.13
C GLU A 38 11.33 1.28 5.54
N LEU A 39 10.68 2.41 5.29
CA LEU A 39 9.24 2.57 5.52
C LEU A 39 8.43 1.59 4.68
N CYS A 40 8.79 1.39 3.41
CA CYS A 40 8.15 0.42 2.51
C CYS A 40 8.31 -1.04 2.97
N ALA A 41 9.36 -1.35 3.73
CA ALA A 41 9.56 -2.66 4.33
C ALA A 41 8.73 -2.88 5.61
N LEU A 42 8.12 -1.84 6.19
CA LEU A 42 7.35 -1.95 7.42
C LEU A 42 6.03 -2.71 7.22
N PRO A 43 5.77 -3.78 8.00
CA PRO A 43 4.49 -4.47 7.99
C PRO A 43 3.30 -3.57 8.33
N GLN A 44 3.52 -2.55 9.19
CA GLN A 44 2.51 -1.58 9.60
C GLN A 44 2.03 -0.75 8.41
N LEU A 45 2.95 -0.26 7.58
CA LEU A 45 2.62 0.51 6.38
C LEU A 45 1.85 -0.37 5.39
N LYS A 46 2.30 -1.61 5.16
CA LYS A 46 1.58 -2.56 4.30
C LYS A 46 0.14 -2.78 4.78
N LYS A 47 -0.07 -2.96 6.09
CA LYS A 47 -1.40 -3.13 6.67
C LYS A 47 -2.25 -1.88 6.50
N HIS A 48 -1.68 -0.69 6.70
CA HIS A 48 -2.38 0.58 6.50
C HIS A 48 -2.86 0.74 5.06
N ILE A 49 -1.99 0.51 4.08
CA ILE A 49 -2.34 0.57 2.65
C ILE A 49 -3.49 -0.41 2.33
N LEU A 50 -3.43 -1.65 2.81
CA LEU A 50 -4.50 -2.63 2.58
C LEU A 50 -5.84 -2.21 3.19
N LEU A 51 -5.82 -1.57 4.37
CA LEU A 51 -7.04 -1.05 5.01
C LEU A 51 -7.65 0.10 4.22
N GLU A 52 -6.83 1.03 3.73
CA GLU A 52 -7.29 2.14 2.88
C GLU A 52 -7.91 1.61 1.58
N LEU A 53 -7.27 0.64 0.93
CA LEU A 53 -7.81 0.00 -0.27
C LEU A 53 -9.15 -0.69 -0.01
N LYS A 54 -9.28 -1.37 1.14
CA LYS A 54 -10.54 -1.99 1.54
C LYS A 54 -11.63 -0.95 1.79
N SER A 55 -11.31 0.14 2.51
CA SER A 55 -12.24 1.23 2.76
C SER A 55 -12.69 1.90 1.47
N ALA A 56 -11.78 2.11 0.52
CA ALA A 56 -12.10 2.64 -0.81
C ALA A 56 -13.04 1.70 -1.58
N ALA A 57 -12.81 0.37 -1.52
CA ALA A 57 -13.71 -0.60 -2.14
C ALA A 57 -15.11 -0.57 -1.53
N ASP A 58 -15.21 -0.52 -0.20
CA ASP A 58 -16.50 -0.48 0.51
C ASP A 58 -17.28 0.81 0.23
N LYS A 59 -16.59 1.94 0.04
CA LYS A 59 -17.20 3.24 -0.32
C LYS A 59 -17.74 3.31 -1.75
N ASN A 60 -17.19 2.51 -2.67
CA ASN A 60 -17.55 2.51 -4.10
C ASN A 60 -18.40 1.28 -4.49
N LYS A 61 -19.00 0.62 -3.50
CA LYS A 61 -19.88 -0.54 -3.68
C LYS A 61 -21.30 -0.08 -3.98
#